data_AF-A0ABD5W3L9-F1
#
_entry.id   AF-A0ABD5W3L9-F1
#
_cell.length_a   1.000
_cell.length_b   1.000
_cell.length_c   1.000
_cell.angle_alpha   90.00
_cell.angle_beta   90.00
_cell.angle_gamma   90.00
#
_symmetry.space_group_name_H-M   'P 1'
#
loop_
_entity.id
_entity.type
_entity.pdbx_description
1 polymer ?
#
loop_
_entity_poly.entity_id
_entity_poly.type
_entity_poly.pdbx_seq_one_letter_code
_entity_poly.pdbx_strand_id
1 'polypeptide(L)'
;MSALTAALAGCTGDNDEESDDNSADDTPTDNTPIDDTPTDTPTDTPTDTFDPASDLPYGQWLTTDQSGLFFAYANLDNLPEHGVTGTNGSSEPSVDDPLALYPLVIGGAAVGVSQLTLSFAGLGQAVSSTATSDSTVSEITATNRVIIAEGSFATDQLHERLIEPTDETFGIAYEQTSTDRGFDRYEPVEAPDSVNDPPVVAVADETVIVGPDTSQLEQTIAAGDGDQSRIFETNENVTELLEQAGSGDLVVGQLGPATGERLFGDFQPNTDMQFGPQPGENVVSAVEFDAGGDTFESRFALTATELSADRQETIKTSFGTATIDNSRSVEVSDDHITATGTYDIEQLTEDSTKKELSEAAAAELVSPEALTFQYEPPVTSSSVNSG
;
A
#
# COMPACT_ATOMS: atom_id res chain seq x y z
N MET A 1 -38.66 -22.34 23.08
CA MET A 1 -40.11 -22.64 23.07
C MET A 1 -40.87 -21.37 23.38
N SER A 2 -42.06 -21.23 22.79
CA SER A 2 -43.24 -20.41 23.14
C SER A 2 -43.25 -19.50 24.39
N ALA A 3 -43.96 -18.37 24.43
CA ALA A 3 -44.68 -17.58 23.40
C ALA A 3 -45.32 -16.29 24.00
N LEU A 4 -45.74 -15.37 23.11
CA LEU A 4 -47.01 -14.60 23.12
C LEU A 4 -47.31 -13.44 24.12
N THR A 5 -47.39 -12.22 23.55
CA THR A 5 -48.44 -11.15 23.64
C THR A 5 -48.94 -10.52 24.96
N ALA A 6 -48.97 -9.18 24.98
CA ALA A 6 -50.18 -8.29 24.97
C ALA A 6 -49.73 -6.81 25.18
N ALA A 7 -50.06 -5.79 24.36
CA ALA A 7 -51.38 -5.12 24.16
C ALA A 7 -51.89 -4.42 25.46
N LEU A 8 -52.48 -3.20 25.52
CA LEU A 8 -52.83 -2.09 24.61
C LEU A 8 -53.62 -1.07 25.50
N ALA A 9 -53.46 0.26 25.30
CA ALA A 9 -54.43 1.35 25.60
C ALA A 9 -53.69 2.71 25.68
N GLY A 10 -54.19 3.86 25.22
CA GLY A 10 -55.45 4.16 24.51
C GLY A 10 -56.13 5.43 25.07
N CYS A 11 -56.57 6.36 24.21
CA CYS A 11 -57.62 7.39 24.47
C CYS A 11 -57.96 8.13 23.15
N THR A 12 -59.17 7.94 22.60
CA THR A 12 -60.34 8.86 22.56
C THR A 12 -60.25 10.01 21.54
N GLY A 13 -61.24 10.23 20.67
CA GLY A 13 -62.53 9.54 20.49
C GLY A 13 -63.35 10.09 19.31
N ASP A 14 -64.53 9.51 19.09
CA ASP A 14 -65.85 10.06 18.66
C ASP A 14 -65.91 11.42 17.91
N ASN A 15 -66.79 11.73 16.94
CA ASN A 15 -67.86 11.06 16.16
C ASN A 15 -68.27 12.06 15.01
N ASP A 16 -69.26 11.93 14.12
CA ASP A 16 -70.38 10.99 13.84
C ASP A 16 -70.84 11.13 12.35
N GLU A 17 -71.77 10.27 11.89
CA GLU A 17 -72.72 10.44 10.74
C GLU A 17 -72.17 10.70 9.29
N GLU A 18 -72.47 9.92 8.23
CA GLU A 18 -73.77 9.66 7.53
C GLU A 18 -74.43 10.92 6.91
N SER A 19 -74.91 11.01 5.66
CA SER A 19 -75.03 10.07 4.51
C SER A 19 -75.34 10.82 3.18
N ASP A 20 -75.19 10.12 2.04
CA ASP A 20 -76.01 10.16 0.80
C ASP A 20 -76.24 11.44 -0.09
N ASP A 21 -75.71 11.32 -1.32
CA ASP A 21 -76.43 11.29 -2.62
C ASP A 21 -76.61 12.51 -3.57
N ASN A 22 -76.31 12.22 -4.85
CA ASN A 22 -76.72 12.76 -6.16
C ASN A 22 -76.76 14.27 -6.53
N SER A 23 -75.90 14.59 -7.51
CA SER A 23 -76.23 15.12 -8.86
C SER A 23 -77.14 16.35 -9.05
N ALA A 24 -76.56 17.49 -9.46
CA ALA A 24 -76.94 18.17 -10.72
C ALA A 24 -75.97 19.31 -11.14
N ASP A 25 -75.85 19.43 -12.46
CA ASP A 25 -75.22 20.45 -13.31
C ASP A 25 -75.55 21.93 -12.97
N ASP A 26 -74.53 22.81 -12.91
CA ASP A 26 -74.53 24.13 -13.59
C ASP A 26 -73.21 24.93 -13.37
N THR A 27 -72.67 25.48 -14.46
CA THR A 27 -71.50 26.40 -14.59
C THR A 27 -71.68 27.81 -13.96
N PRO A 28 -70.71 28.75 -14.02
CA PRO A 28 -69.24 28.68 -13.90
C PRO A 28 -68.62 29.80 -13.00
N THR A 29 -67.48 29.57 -12.34
CA THR A 29 -66.49 30.67 -12.09
C THR A 29 -65.11 30.16 -11.70
N ASP A 30 -64.10 30.84 -12.22
CA ASP A 30 -62.70 30.81 -11.77
C ASP A 30 -62.57 31.33 -10.32
N ASN A 31 -61.87 30.58 -9.46
CA ASN A 31 -61.21 30.97 -8.18
C ASN A 31 -60.95 29.72 -7.31
N THR A 32 -59.87 28.98 -7.58
CA THR A 32 -59.33 27.99 -6.63
C THR A 32 -57.94 28.45 -6.18
N PRO A 33 -57.64 28.53 -4.86
CA PRO A 33 -56.30 28.84 -4.39
C PRO A 33 -55.27 27.82 -4.86
N ILE A 34 -54.04 28.28 -5.06
CA ILE A 34 -52.87 27.42 -5.21
C ILE A 34 -52.60 26.78 -3.84
N ASP A 35 -52.77 25.46 -3.75
CA ASP A 35 -52.28 24.67 -2.63
C ASP A 35 -50.92 24.09 -3.01
N ASP A 36 -49.87 24.91 -2.80
CA ASP A 36 -48.47 24.51 -2.94
C ASP A 36 -48.11 23.57 -1.77
N THR A 37 -48.61 22.33 -1.83
CA THR A 37 -48.07 21.23 -1.04
C THR A 37 -46.91 20.61 -1.84
N PRO A 38 -45.63 20.92 -1.54
CA PRO A 38 -44.52 20.21 -2.15
C PRO A 38 -44.64 18.74 -1.80
N THR A 39 -44.75 17.89 -2.81
CA THR A 39 -44.58 16.46 -2.61
C THR A 39 -43.08 16.24 -2.45
N ASP A 40 -42.61 16.33 -1.20
CA ASP A 40 -41.26 15.96 -0.79
C ASP A 40 -41.04 14.46 -1.01
N THR A 41 -40.89 14.08 -2.27
CA THR A 41 -40.20 12.85 -2.64
C THR A 41 -38.72 13.17 -2.40
N PRO A 42 -38.05 12.55 -1.42
CA PRO A 42 -36.62 12.71 -1.30
C PRO A 42 -36.03 12.26 -2.63
N THR A 43 -35.40 13.20 -3.32
CA THR A 43 -34.52 12.83 -4.43
C THR A 43 -33.28 12.31 -3.74
N ASP A 44 -33.28 10.99 -3.51
CA ASP A 44 -32.11 10.20 -3.11
C ASP A 44 -31.06 10.35 -4.22
N THR A 45 -30.43 11.52 -4.24
CA THR A 45 -29.14 11.73 -4.87
C THR A 45 -28.22 10.81 -4.09
N PRO A 46 -27.57 9.82 -4.74
CA PRO A 46 -26.61 9.01 -4.02
C PRO A 46 -25.59 9.96 -3.41
N THR A 47 -25.52 9.98 -2.08
CA THR A 47 -24.30 10.43 -1.42
C THR A 47 -23.22 9.48 -1.92
N ASP A 48 -22.22 10.02 -2.58
CA ASP A 48 -20.97 9.29 -2.88
C ASP A 48 -20.38 8.93 -1.52
N THR A 49 -20.73 7.73 -1.05
CA THR A 49 -20.22 7.16 0.19
C THR A 49 -18.95 6.44 -0.19
N PHE A 50 -17.83 6.85 0.41
CA PHE A 50 -16.53 6.24 0.17
C PHE A 50 -16.59 4.71 0.32
N ASP A 51 -16.28 4.01 -0.77
CA ASP A 51 -16.11 2.56 -0.79
C ASP A 51 -14.65 2.26 -1.12
N PRO A 52 -13.84 1.82 -0.13
CA PRO A 52 -12.45 1.47 -0.36
C PRO A 52 -12.24 0.50 -1.52
N ALA A 53 -13.23 -0.35 -1.86
CA ALA A 53 -13.15 -1.28 -2.97
C ALA A 53 -13.10 -0.63 -4.37
N SER A 54 -13.76 0.51 -4.56
CA SER A 54 -13.80 1.24 -5.84
C SER A 54 -12.93 2.49 -5.85
N ASP A 55 -12.69 3.06 -4.68
CA ASP A 55 -12.11 4.40 -4.55
C ASP A 55 -10.60 4.35 -4.26
N LEU A 56 -10.07 3.16 -3.93
CA LEU A 56 -8.65 2.89 -3.76
C LEU A 56 -8.20 1.77 -4.70
N PRO A 57 -7.14 1.95 -5.51
CA PRO A 57 -6.67 0.92 -6.45
C PRO A 57 -6.28 -0.39 -5.74
N TYR A 58 -5.66 -0.28 -4.56
CA TYR A 58 -5.28 -1.43 -3.74
C TYR A 58 -6.42 -2.02 -2.88
N GLY A 59 -7.59 -1.34 -2.82
CA GLY A 59 -8.62 -1.64 -1.84
C GLY A 59 -9.25 -3.03 -1.98
N GLN A 60 -9.42 -3.49 -3.21
CA GLN A 60 -9.92 -4.84 -3.51
C GLN A 60 -9.07 -5.97 -2.87
N TRP A 61 -7.77 -5.74 -2.68
CA TRP A 61 -6.84 -6.73 -2.14
C TRP A 61 -6.78 -6.78 -0.61
N LEU A 62 -7.42 -5.84 0.10
CA LEU A 62 -7.35 -5.71 1.56
C LEU A 62 -8.23 -6.75 2.29
N THR A 63 -7.79 -8.02 2.26
CA THR A 63 -8.46 -9.14 2.94
C THR A 63 -8.25 -9.13 4.45
N THR A 64 -9.17 -9.78 5.19
CA THR A 64 -8.95 -10.14 6.59
C THR A 64 -8.61 -11.62 6.75
N ASP A 65 -7.50 -11.88 7.44
CA ASP A 65 -7.33 -13.10 8.25
C ASP A 65 -7.55 -12.77 9.75
N GLN A 66 -7.63 -13.78 10.62
CA GLN A 66 -7.88 -13.58 12.08
C GLN A 66 -6.71 -12.95 12.85
N SER A 67 -5.62 -12.60 12.17
CA SER A 67 -4.33 -12.24 12.74
C SER A 67 -3.79 -10.91 12.21
N GLY A 68 -4.62 -10.14 11.51
CA GLY A 68 -4.34 -8.78 11.05
C GLY A 68 -3.79 -8.70 9.63
N LEU A 69 -3.77 -7.48 9.11
CA LEU A 69 -3.26 -7.15 7.78
C LEU A 69 -2.15 -6.12 7.91
N PHE A 70 -0.94 -6.47 7.46
CA PHE A 70 0.05 -5.49 7.05
C PHE A 70 -0.04 -5.37 5.53
N PHE A 71 -0.13 -4.15 5.00
CA PHE A 71 -0.14 -3.91 3.57
C PHE A 71 0.71 -2.72 3.16
N ALA A 72 1.14 -2.73 1.91
CA ALA A 72 1.70 -1.58 1.22
C ALA A 72 1.19 -1.51 -0.21
N TYR A 73 1.11 -0.31 -0.77
CA TYR A 73 0.79 -0.06 -2.17
C TYR A 73 1.76 0.96 -2.75
N ALA A 74 2.07 0.84 -4.04
CA ALA A 74 2.83 1.82 -4.79
C ALA A 74 2.32 1.97 -6.23
N ASN A 75 2.04 3.21 -6.64
CA ASN A 75 1.90 3.61 -8.03
C ASN A 75 3.28 3.95 -8.60
N LEU A 76 3.87 3.03 -9.35
CA LEU A 76 5.24 3.16 -9.87
C LEU A 76 5.38 4.23 -10.95
N ASP A 77 4.30 4.55 -11.67
CA ASP A 77 4.30 5.58 -12.71
C ASP A 77 4.41 7.00 -12.11
N ASN A 78 4.04 7.17 -10.83
CA ASN A 78 4.12 8.44 -10.09
C ASN A 78 5.30 8.52 -9.10
N LEU A 79 6.09 7.45 -8.88
CA LEU A 79 7.25 7.50 -7.98
C LEU A 79 8.43 8.30 -8.59
N PRO A 80 9.14 9.12 -7.80
CA PRO A 80 10.33 9.83 -8.28
C PRO A 80 11.49 8.87 -8.57
N GLU A 81 12.06 8.96 -9.78
CA GLU A 81 13.11 8.05 -10.32
C GLU A 81 14.35 7.87 -9.42
N HIS A 82 14.57 8.77 -8.46
CA HIS A 82 15.76 8.81 -7.59
C HIS A 82 15.45 8.85 -6.09
N GLY A 83 14.18 8.82 -5.67
CA GLY A 83 13.80 9.13 -4.27
C GLY A 83 13.37 7.94 -3.39
N VAL A 84 12.85 6.85 -3.94
CA VAL A 84 12.12 5.82 -3.15
C VAL A 84 12.58 4.37 -3.40
N THR A 85 13.08 4.05 -4.59
CA THR A 85 13.28 2.65 -5.07
C THR A 85 14.74 2.28 -5.35
N GLY A 86 15.69 3.14 -4.96
CA GLY A 86 17.10 3.02 -5.31
C GLY A 86 17.84 1.82 -4.70
N THR A 87 17.87 0.69 -5.40
CA THR A 87 18.65 -0.52 -5.03
C THR A 87 20.18 -0.32 -5.05
N ASN A 88 20.67 0.89 -5.38
CA ASN A 88 22.09 1.22 -5.48
C ASN A 88 22.46 2.45 -4.63
N GLY A 89 22.41 2.29 -3.30
CA GLY A 89 23.18 3.10 -2.36
C GLY A 89 22.39 4.13 -1.54
N SER A 90 22.09 3.75 -0.29
CA SER A 90 22.30 4.53 0.94
C SER A 90 21.90 6.02 1.01
N SER A 91 21.01 6.50 0.14
CA SER A 91 20.38 7.81 0.30
C SER A 91 19.24 7.66 1.31
N GLU A 92 19.59 7.68 2.59
CA GLU A 92 18.60 7.91 3.65
C GLU A 92 17.97 9.29 3.38
N PRO A 93 16.63 9.42 3.31
CA PRO A 93 15.97 10.71 3.12
C PRO A 93 16.42 11.70 4.22
N SER A 94 16.77 12.92 3.84
CA SER A 94 17.35 13.91 4.77
C SER A 94 16.30 14.54 5.71
N VAL A 95 15.02 14.36 5.38
CA VAL A 95 13.86 14.80 6.16
C VAL A 95 13.73 13.99 7.46
N ASP A 96 14.24 14.53 8.57
CA ASP A 96 14.13 13.91 9.91
C ASP A 96 12.75 14.17 10.56
N ASP A 97 11.67 13.78 9.86
CA ASP A 97 10.28 13.96 10.28
C ASP A 97 9.49 12.65 10.13
N PRO A 98 8.95 12.07 11.22
CA PRO A 98 8.26 10.78 11.18
C PRO A 98 7.02 10.76 10.28
N LEU A 99 6.38 11.90 10.01
CA LEU A 99 5.23 11.97 9.10
C LEU A 99 5.65 11.71 7.64
N ALA A 100 6.81 12.19 7.21
CA ALA A 100 7.36 11.86 5.90
C ALA A 100 8.08 10.50 5.90
N LEU A 101 8.95 10.25 6.89
CA LEU A 101 9.84 9.09 6.92
C LEU A 101 9.10 7.75 6.97
N TYR A 102 8.04 7.63 7.76
CA TYR A 102 7.40 6.35 7.99
C TYR A 102 6.84 5.71 6.70
N PRO A 103 5.98 6.37 5.90
CA PRO A 103 5.51 5.80 4.64
C PRO A 103 6.64 5.62 3.61
N LEU A 104 7.62 6.53 3.54
CA LEU A 104 8.73 6.44 2.59
C LEU A 104 9.65 5.25 2.86
N VAL A 105 10.10 5.06 4.11
CA VAL A 105 11.03 3.99 4.49
C VAL A 105 10.33 2.63 4.41
N ILE A 106 9.12 2.50 4.96
CA ILE A 106 8.40 1.24 4.97
C ILE A 106 7.83 0.89 3.60
N GLY A 107 7.31 1.88 2.87
CA GLY A 107 6.80 1.69 1.50
C GLY A 107 7.91 1.40 0.50
N GLY A 108 9.03 2.13 0.54
CA GLY A 108 10.20 1.85 -0.30
C GLY A 108 10.79 0.45 -0.04
N ALA A 109 10.86 0.03 1.23
CA ALA A 109 11.24 -1.35 1.57
C ALA A 109 10.24 -2.39 1.03
N ALA A 110 8.94 -2.11 1.11
CA ALA A 110 7.89 -2.99 0.58
C ALA A 110 7.97 -3.13 -0.94
N VAL A 111 8.20 -2.03 -1.67
CA VAL A 111 8.44 -2.04 -3.12
C VAL A 111 9.70 -2.84 -3.46
N GLY A 112 10.80 -2.67 -2.72
CA GLY A 112 12.03 -3.43 -2.92
C GLY A 112 11.88 -4.95 -2.72
N VAL A 113 11.16 -5.37 -1.66
CA VAL A 113 10.82 -6.79 -1.44
C VAL A 113 9.87 -7.30 -2.51
N SER A 114 8.91 -6.47 -2.94
CA SER A 114 7.97 -6.84 -4.03
C SER A 114 8.69 -7.05 -5.35
N GLN A 115 9.64 -6.18 -5.73
CA GLN A 115 10.49 -6.33 -6.92
C GLN A 115 11.29 -7.64 -6.91
N LEU A 116 11.87 -7.99 -5.75
CA LEU A 116 12.58 -9.26 -5.58
C LEU A 116 11.64 -10.46 -5.74
N THR A 117 10.45 -10.40 -5.15
CA THR A 117 9.45 -11.47 -5.23
C THR A 117 8.87 -11.63 -6.65
N LEU A 118 8.58 -10.52 -7.34
CA LEU A 118 8.10 -10.50 -8.73
C LEU A 118 9.15 -11.03 -9.72
N SER A 119 10.43 -10.99 -9.35
CA SER A 119 11.48 -11.61 -10.17
C SER A 119 11.33 -13.14 -10.24
N PHE A 120 10.78 -13.82 -9.23
CA PHE A 120 10.43 -15.26 -9.35
C PHE A 120 9.37 -15.53 -10.41
N ALA A 121 8.51 -14.54 -10.72
CA ALA A 121 7.52 -14.61 -11.80
C ALA A 121 8.07 -14.16 -13.18
N GLY A 122 9.39 -13.95 -13.32
CA GLY A 122 10.01 -13.44 -14.55
C GLY A 122 9.75 -11.95 -14.81
N LEU A 123 9.22 -11.20 -13.83
CA LEU A 123 8.87 -9.79 -13.96
C LEU A 123 9.96 -8.81 -13.50
N GLY A 124 11.16 -9.27 -13.13
CA GLY A 124 12.23 -8.40 -12.62
C GLY A 124 12.61 -7.25 -13.57
N GLN A 125 12.44 -7.43 -14.88
CA GLN A 125 12.60 -6.34 -15.87
C GLN A 125 11.34 -5.49 -16.04
N ALA A 126 10.14 -6.06 -15.90
CA ALA A 126 8.86 -5.36 -16.09
C ALA A 126 8.57 -4.28 -15.04
N VAL A 127 9.22 -4.34 -13.87
CA VAL A 127 9.13 -3.33 -12.80
C VAL A 127 10.15 -2.19 -13.00
N SER A 128 11.11 -2.30 -13.93
CA SER A 128 12.05 -1.22 -14.23
C SER A 128 11.59 -0.40 -15.42
N SER A 129 11.25 0.87 -15.19
CA SER A 129 10.90 1.86 -16.22
C SER A 129 11.98 2.05 -17.31
N THR A 130 13.22 1.60 -17.05
CA THR A 130 14.35 1.70 -17.98
C THR A 130 14.64 0.43 -18.78
N ALA A 131 14.06 -0.72 -18.39
CA ALA A 131 14.26 -1.99 -19.08
C ALA A 131 13.33 -2.10 -20.29
N THR A 132 13.78 -2.82 -21.34
CA THR A 132 12.93 -3.11 -22.50
C THR A 132 12.20 -4.44 -22.26
N SER A 133 10.97 -4.36 -21.76
CA SER A 133 10.08 -5.49 -21.51
C SER A 133 8.77 -5.30 -22.28
N ASP A 134 8.22 -6.40 -22.80
CA ASP A 134 6.88 -6.40 -23.42
C ASP A 134 5.74 -6.48 -22.37
N SER A 135 6.10 -6.74 -21.10
CA SER A 135 5.23 -6.59 -19.93
C SER A 135 5.63 -5.34 -19.13
N THR A 136 4.66 -4.64 -18.55
CA THR A 136 4.84 -3.47 -17.67
C THR A 136 4.12 -3.69 -16.34
N VAL A 137 4.76 -3.31 -15.22
CA VAL A 137 4.10 -3.18 -13.92
C VAL A 137 3.94 -1.70 -13.62
N SER A 138 2.70 -1.23 -13.50
CA SER A 138 2.38 0.16 -13.13
C SER A 138 2.10 0.29 -11.64
N GLU A 139 1.49 -0.73 -11.03
CA GLU A 139 1.09 -0.71 -9.63
C GLU A 139 1.54 -1.99 -8.92
N ILE A 140 1.89 -1.86 -7.64
CA ILE A 140 2.21 -2.99 -6.76
C ILE A 140 1.39 -2.87 -5.48
N THR A 141 0.66 -3.93 -5.13
CA THR A 141 0.05 -4.09 -3.81
C THR A 141 0.67 -5.29 -3.11
N ALA A 142 1.19 -5.10 -1.91
CA ALA A 142 1.73 -6.16 -1.05
C ALA A 142 0.81 -6.35 0.16
N THR A 143 0.35 -7.57 0.43
CA THR A 143 -0.52 -7.91 1.57
C THR A 143 0.01 -9.11 2.33
N ASN A 144 0.42 -8.90 3.58
CA ASN A 144 1.12 -9.88 4.42
C ASN A 144 2.30 -10.57 3.69
N ARG A 145 2.09 -11.67 2.97
CA ARG A 145 3.12 -12.41 2.19
C ARG A 145 2.82 -12.55 0.70
N VAL A 146 1.74 -11.95 0.22
CA VAL A 146 1.32 -12.00 -1.19
C VAL A 146 1.64 -10.67 -1.85
N ILE A 147 2.23 -10.73 -3.05
CA ILE A 147 2.52 -9.58 -3.89
C ILE A 147 1.61 -9.64 -5.10
N ILE A 148 0.88 -8.56 -5.34
CA ILE A 148 0.05 -8.32 -6.52
C ILE A 148 0.76 -7.25 -7.35
N ALA A 149 0.96 -7.51 -8.63
CA ALA A 149 1.42 -6.54 -9.62
C ALA A 149 0.33 -6.33 -10.66
N GLU A 150 -0.02 -5.06 -10.89
CA GLU A 150 -1.06 -4.64 -11.83
C GLU A 150 -0.42 -3.81 -12.96
N GLY A 151 -0.90 -3.98 -14.19
CA GLY A 151 -0.27 -3.41 -15.37
C GLY A 151 -0.71 -4.11 -16.66
N SER A 152 0.25 -4.46 -17.53
CA SER A 152 0.00 -5.14 -18.80
C SER A 152 1.01 -6.26 -18.99
N PHE A 153 0.56 -7.49 -19.17
CA PHE A 153 1.42 -8.67 -19.17
C PHE A 153 1.39 -9.42 -20.50
N ALA A 154 2.57 -9.66 -21.08
CA ALA A 154 2.74 -10.56 -22.21
C ALA A 154 2.66 -12.03 -21.72
N THR A 155 1.44 -12.49 -21.44
CA THR A 155 1.14 -13.78 -20.78
C THR A 155 1.79 -14.99 -21.46
N ASP A 156 1.78 -15.04 -22.81
CA ASP A 156 2.52 -16.06 -23.59
C ASP A 156 4.04 -16.09 -23.27
N GLN A 157 4.68 -14.92 -23.11
CA GLN A 157 6.11 -14.85 -22.78
C GLN A 157 6.39 -15.20 -21.32
N LEU A 158 5.48 -14.83 -20.40
CA LEU A 158 5.59 -15.23 -19.00
C LEU A 158 5.44 -16.75 -18.86
N HIS A 159 4.52 -17.37 -19.60
CA HIS A 159 4.40 -18.82 -19.69
C HIS A 159 5.71 -19.47 -20.14
N GLU A 160 6.30 -19.03 -21.26
CA GLU A 160 7.58 -19.55 -21.76
C GLU A 160 8.72 -19.41 -20.73
N ARG A 161 8.80 -18.29 -19.99
CA ARG A 161 9.81 -18.06 -18.94
C ARG A 161 9.59 -18.86 -17.66
N LEU A 162 8.33 -19.14 -17.31
CA LEU A 162 7.96 -19.87 -16.09
C LEU A 162 8.19 -21.39 -16.25
N ILE A 163 7.88 -21.97 -17.41
CA ILE A 163 7.97 -23.43 -17.60
C ILE A 163 9.41 -23.95 -17.81
N GLU A 164 10.36 -23.08 -18.13
CA GLU A 164 11.79 -23.43 -18.25
C GLU A 164 12.59 -22.85 -17.07
N PRO A 165 13.63 -23.54 -16.56
CA PRO A 165 14.50 -23.00 -15.52
C PRO A 165 15.41 -21.90 -16.13
N THR A 166 15.03 -20.63 -15.98
CA THR A 166 15.75 -19.48 -16.53
C THR A 166 16.49 -18.69 -15.44
N ASP A 167 17.58 -18.00 -15.79
CA ASP A 167 18.23 -17.07 -14.85
C ASP A 167 17.27 -15.93 -14.42
N GLU A 168 16.25 -15.63 -15.23
CA GLU A 168 15.21 -14.63 -14.92
C GLU A 168 14.24 -15.09 -13.82
N THR A 169 13.99 -16.40 -13.68
CA THR A 169 13.19 -17.01 -12.60
C THR A 169 14.06 -17.61 -11.47
N PHE A 170 15.31 -17.15 -11.33
CA PHE A 170 16.31 -17.72 -10.41
C PHE A 170 16.57 -19.24 -10.58
N GLY A 171 16.36 -19.76 -11.80
CA GLY A 171 16.52 -21.17 -12.14
C GLY A 171 15.36 -22.06 -11.71
N ILE A 172 14.22 -21.49 -11.29
CA ILE A 172 13.01 -22.25 -10.96
C ILE A 172 12.24 -22.55 -12.25
N ALA A 173 11.80 -23.80 -12.41
CA ALA A 173 10.84 -24.21 -13.42
C ALA A 173 9.50 -24.56 -12.78
N TYR A 174 8.42 -24.14 -13.44
CA TYR A 174 7.04 -24.26 -12.97
C TYR A 174 6.21 -25.19 -13.87
N GLU A 175 5.20 -25.83 -13.30
CA GLU A 175 4.12 -26.49 -14.04
C GLU A 175 2.83 -25.66 -13.91
N GLN A 176 2.14 -25.44 -15.03
CA GLN A 176 0.82 -24.81 -15.04
C GLN A 176 -0.22 -25.80 -14.49
N THR A 177 -0.68 -25.62 -13.25
CA THR A 177 -1.56 -26.58 -12.56
C THR A 177 -3.05 -26.35 -12.80
N SER A 178 -3.46 -25.12 -13.09
CA SER A 178 -4.84 -24.77 -13.47
C SER A 178 -4.91 -23.51 -14.32
N THR A 179 -6.09 -23.32 -14.93
CA THR A 179 -6.56 -22.03 -15.44
C THR A 179 -7.96 -21.82 -14.87
N ASP A 180 -8.13 -20.82 -14.02
CA ASP A 180 -9.40 -20.50 -13.40
C ASP A 180 -9.52 -19.01 -13.07
N ARG A 181 -10.74 -18.47 -13.10
CA ARG A 181 -11.06 -17.05 -12.84
C ARG A 181 -10.30 -16.04 -13.72
N GLY A 182 -9.74 -16.47 -14.84
CA GLY A 182 -8.93 -15.63 -15.73
C GLY A 182 -7.42 -15.69 -15.47
N PHE A 183 -6.99 -16.41 -14.43
CA PHE A 183 -5.59 -16.63 -14.11
C PHE A 183 -5.11 -18.02 -14.56
N ASP A 184 -3.94 -18.06 -15.18
CA ASP A 184 -3.13 -19.28 -15.29
C ASP A 184 -2.27 -19.43 -14.02
N ARG A 185 -2.36 -20.58 -13.37
CA ARG A 185 -1.64 -20.87 -12.11
C ARG A 185 -0.44 -21.77 -12.33
N TYR A 186 0.66 -21.38 -11.71
CA TYR A 186 1.97 -22.02 -11.82
C TYR A 186 2.47 -22.44 -10.43
N GLU A 187 2.79 -23.72 -10.28
CA GLU A 187 3.41 -24.28 -9.07
C GLU A 187 4.84 -24.77 -9.39
N PRO A 188 5.83 -24.54 -8.50
CA PRO A 188 7.22 -24.88 -8.77
C PRO A 188 7.44 -26.39 -8.76
N VAL A 189 8.07 -26.92 -9.81
CA VAL A 189 8.38 -28.37 -9.97
C VAL A 189 9.87 -28.68 -9.96
N GLU A 190 10.72 -27.71 -10.29
CA GLU A 190 12.17 -27.79 -10.14
C GLU A 190 12.69 -26.46 -9.60
N ALA A 191 13.55 -26.48 -8.58
CA ALA A 191 14.16 -25.28 -8.01
C ALA A 191 15.61 -25.60 -7.56
N PRO A 192 16.55 -24.65 -7.63
CA PRO A 192 17.91 -24.87 -7.13
C PRO A 192 17.95 -24.97 -5.60
N ASP A 193 18.91 -25.73 -5.05
CA ASP A 193 19.14 -25.88 -3.59
C ASP A 193 19.33 -24.55 -2.82
N SER A 194 19.57 -23.44 -3.53
CA SER A 194 19.69 -22.09 -2.96
C SER A 194 18.35 -21.39 -2.71
N VAL A 195 17.26 -21.83 -3.33
CA VAL A 195 15.92 -21.28 -3.13
C VAL A 195 15.17 -22.18 -2.14
N ASN A 196 14.88 -21.64 -0.96
CA ASN A 196 14.04 -22.31 0.02
C ASN A 196 12.58 -21.86 -0.22
N ASP A 197 11.65 -22.81 -0.23
CA ASP A 197 10.21 -22.58 -0.39
C ASP A 197 9.87 -21.64 -1.58
N PRO A 198 10.12 -22.07 -2.84
CA PRO A 198 9.81 -21.29 -4.03
C PRO A 198 8.31 -20.90 -4.07
N PRO A 199 7.98 -19.66 -4.46
CA PRO A 199 6.60 -19.17 -4.43
C PRO A 199 5.75 -19.80 -5.53
N VAL A 200 4.43 -19.71 -5.39
CA VAL A 200 3.45 -19.97 -6.45
C VAL A 200 3.08 -18.67 -7.18
N VAL A 201 2.71 -18.78 -8.46
CA VAL A 201 2.40 -17.62 -9.32
C VAL A 201 1.04 -17.80 -9.99
N ALA A 202 0.24 -16.74 -10.05
CA ALA A 202 -0.93 -16.64 -10.91
C ALA A 202 -0.72 -15.50 -11.92
N VAL A 203 -1.05 -15.74 -13.19
CA VAL A 203 -0.86 -14.78 -14.30
C VAL A 203 -2.17 -14.56 -15.04
N ALA A 204 -2.59 -13.31 -15.15
CA ALA A 204 -3.65 -12.82 -16.03
C ALA A 204 -3.12 -11.66 -16.91
N ASP A 205 -3.92 -11.20 -17.86
CA ASP A 205 -3.51 -10.16 -18.83
C ASP A 205 -3.11 -8.82 -18.17
N GLU A 206 -3.78 -8.45 -17.06
CA GLU A 206 -3.59 -7.17 -16.36
C GLU A 206 -3.13 -7.32 -14.90
N THR A 207 -3.00 -8.56 -14.39
CA THR A 207 -2.62 -8.84 -12.99
C THR A 207 -1.73 -10.07 -12.87
N VAL A 208 -0.65 -9.97 -12.09
CA VAL A 208 0.18 -11.10 -11.67
C VAL A 208 0.24 -11.16 -10.15
N ILE A 209 -0.04 -12.32 -9.57
CA ILE A 209 -0.02 -12.53 -8.11
C ILE A 209 1.05 -13.56 -7.78
N VAL A 210 1.94 -13.23 -6.84
CA VAL A 210 2.98 -14.13 -6.32
C VAL A 210 2.71 -14.36 -4.84
N GLY A 211 2.50 -15.62 -4.46
CA GLY A 211 2.15 -16.02 -3.10
C GLY A 211 3.06 -17.15 -2.57
N PRO A 212 3.08 -17.39 -1.26
CA PRO A 212 3.93 -18.43 -0.67
C PRO A 212 3.35 -19.85 -0.85
N ASP A 213 2.04 -19.98 -1.08
CA ASP A 213 1.37 -21.26 -1.31
C ASP A 213 0.02 -21.08 -2.05
N THR A 214 -0.46 -22.15 -2.68
CA THR A 214 -1.70 -22.17 -3.47
C THR A 214 -2.94 -21.72 -2.69
N SER A 215 -3.00 -21.90 -1.37
CA SER A 215 -4.17 -21.53 -0.57
C SER A 215 -4.24 -20.01 -0.37
N GLN A 216 -3.09 -19.36 -0.12
CA GLN A 216 -3.01 -17.89 -0.05
C GLN A 216 -3.22 -17.23 -1.42
N LEU A 217 -2.75 -17.87 -2.49
CA LEU A 217 -2.97 -17.43 -3.86
C LEU A 217 -4.48 -17.47 -4.22
N GLU A 218 -5.15 -18.61 -3.99
CA GLU A 218 -6.60 -18.75 -4.19
C GLU A 218 -7.42 -17.75 -3.35
N GLN A 219 -7.01 -17.50 -2.10
CA GLN A 219 -7.67 -16.52 -1.24
C GLN A 219 -7.54 -15.08 -1.76
N THR A 220 -6.40 -14.72 -2.36
CA THR A 220 -6.17 -13.38 -2.93
C THR A 220 -6.94 -13.19 -4.24
N ILE A 221 -6.96 -14.20 -5.11
CA ILE A 221 -7.79 -14.17 -6.33
C ILE A 221 -9.27 -13.99 -5.98
N ALA A 222 -9.78 -14.75 -5.00
CA ALA A 222 -11.15 -14.62 -4.52
C ALA A 222 -11.46 -13.25 -3.90
N ALA A 223 -10.46 -12.50 -3.43
CA ALA A 223 -10.63 -11.14 -2.92
C ALA A 223 -10.80 -10.11 -4.04
N GLY A 224 -9.96 -10.19 -5.08
CA GLY A 224 -10.12 -9.36 -6.29
C GLY A 224 -11.48 -9.55 -6.95
N ASP A 225 -11.98 -10.79 -7.00
CA ASP A 225 -13.32 -11.11 -7.51
C ASP A 225 -14.48 -10.62 -6.59
N GLY A 226 -14.20 -10.18 -5.36
CA GLY A 226 -15.22 -9.86 -4.35
C GLY A 226 -15.94 -11.08 -3.74
N ASP A 227 -15.45 -12.29 -3.99
CA ASP A 227 -15.94 -13.56 -3.40
C ASP A 227 -15.51 -13.74 -1.93
N GLN A 228 -14.50 -12.99 -1.47
CA GLN A 228 -13.92 -13.04 -0.13
C GLN A 228 -14.10 -11.69 0.58
N SER A 229 -14.55 -11.72 1.85
CA SER A 229 -14.76 -10.49 2.63
C SER A 229 -13.47 -9.70 2.88
N ARG A 230 -13.58 -8.39 2.69
CA ARG A 230 -12.50 -7.42 2.85
C ARG A 230 -12.56 -6.78 4.24
N ILE A 231 -11.42 -6.29 4.74
CA ILE A 231 -11.27 -5.91 6.15
C ILE A 231 -12.16 -4.74 6.56
N PHE A 232 -12.37 -3.76 5.66
CA PHE A 232 -13.22 -2.59 5.87
C PHE A 232 -14.72 -2.92 5.87
N GLU A 233 -15.18 -3.93 5.12
CA GLU A 233 -16.60 -4.35 5.07
C GLU A 233 -17.15 -4.81 6.42
N THR A 234 -16.26 -5.15 7.35
CA THR A 234 -16.60 -5.64 8.70
C THR A 234 -16.18 -4.67 9.81
N ASN A 235 -15.53 -3.56 9.49
CA ASN A 235 -14.94 -2.64 10.46
C ASN A 235 -14.94 -1.19 9.95
N GLU A 236 -15.95 -0.43 10.36
CA GLU A 236 -16.18 0.98 9.98
C GLU A 236 -14.96 1.88 10.30
N ASN A 237 -14.29 1.65 11.43
CA ASN A 237 -13.06 2.37 11.80
C ASN A 237 -11.92 2.17 10.78
N VAL A 238 -11.90 1.05 10.03
CA VAL A 238 -10.90 0.82 8.97
C VAL A 238 -11.29 1.57 7.70
N THR A 239 -12.58 1.67 7.38
CA THR A 239 -13.07 2.54 6.30
C THR A 239 -12.69 3.99 6.55
N GLU A 240 -12.94 4.50 7.76
CA GLU A 240 -12.58 5.87 8.16
C GLU A 240 -11.06 6.12 8.09
N LEU A 241 -10.24 5.18 8.55
CA LEU A 241 -8.77 5.28 8.43
C LEU A 241 -8.30 5.37 6.97
N LEU A 242 -8.90 4.56 6.10
CA LEU A 242 -8.56 4.52 4.68
C LEU A 242 -8.99 5.80 3.97
N GLU A 243 -10.16 6.34 4.30
CA GLU A 243 -10.68 7.62 3.77
C GLU A 243 -9.75 8.78 4.13
N GLN A 244 -9.30 8.83 5.38
CA GLN A 244 -8.46 9.92 5.91
C GLN A 244 -7.01 9.87 5.42
N ALA A 245 -6.46 8.68 5.17
CA ALA A 245 -5.14 8.54 4.55
C ALA A 245 -5.19 8.84 3.04
N GLY A 246 -6.28 8.47 2.37
CA GLY A 246 -6.48 8.69 0.94
C GLY A 246 -5.69 7.74 0.03
N SER A 247 -5.81 7.97 -1.27
CA SER A 247 -5.34 7.07 -2.36
C SER A 247 -3.90 7.35 -2.84
N GLY A 248 -3.00 7.74 -1.94
CA GLY A 248 -1.66 8.24 -2.33
C GLY A 248 -0.81 7.24 -3.13
N ASP A 249 0.17 7.76 -3.88
CA ASP A 249 1.09 6.97 -4.72
C ASP A 249 1.96 5.98 -3.97
N LEU A 250 2.14 6.15 -2.66
CA LEU A 250 2.81 5.19 -1.79
C LEU A 250 2.02 5.08 -0.47
N VAL A 251 1.39 3.95 -0.21
CA VAL A 251 0.61 3.71 1.02
C VAL A 251 1.21 2.57 1.82
N VAL A 252 1.19 2.71 3.14
CA VAL A 252 1.55 1.67 4.12
C VAL A 252 0.46 1.60 5.17
N GLY A 253 -0.02 0.40 5.49
CA GLY A 253 -0.99 0.18 6.55
C GLY A 253 -0.68 -1.03 7.42
N GLN A 254 -1.00 -0.89 8.71
CA GLN A 254 -0.95 -1.96 9.69
C GLN A 254 -2.28 -1.98 10.45
N LEU A 255 -3.05 -3.06 10.27
CA LEU A 255 -4.39 -3.25 10.82
C LEU A 255 -4.40 -4.50 11.72
N GLY A 256 -4.82 -4.35 12.97
CA GLY A 256 -4.80 -5.41 13.97
C GLY A 256 -3.38 -5.81 14.42
N PRO A 257 -3.16 -7.06 14.85
CA PRO A 257 -1.89 -7.51 15.42
C PRO A 257 -0.83 -7.92 14.37
N ALA A 258 -1.02 -7.57 13.10
CA ALA A 258 -0.01 -7.79 12.07
C ALA A 258 1.19 -6.86 12.27
N THR A 259 2.35 -7.29 11.78
CA THR A 259 3.60 -6.52 11.81
C THR A 259 4.26 -6.60 10.43
N GLY A 260 5.11 -5.63 10.10
CA GLY A 260 5.90 -5.64 8.86
C GLY A 260 6.77 -6.89 8.68
N GLU A 261 7.10 -7.61 9.77
CA GLU A 261 7.81 -8.90 9.74
C GLU A 261 7.12 -9.94 8.84
N ARG A 262 5.80 -9.83 8.64
CA ARG A 262 5.06 -10.70 7.72
C ARG A 262 5.49 -10.50 6.27
N LEU A 263 5.70 -9.26 5.85
CA LEU A 263 6.13 -8.92 4.49
C LEU A 263 7.64 -9.01 4.33
N PHE A 264 8.37 -8.45 5.28
CA PHE A 264 9.82 -8.31 5.20
C PHE A 264 10.56 -9.61 5.51
N GLY A 265 10.01 -10.47 6.37
CA GLY A 265 10.71 -11.66 6.87
C GLY A 265 12.06 -11.28 7.50
N ASP A 266 13.14 -11.81 6.93
CA ASP A 266 14.52 -11.49 7.34
C ASP A 266 15.01 -10.12 6.79
N PHE A 267 14.36 -9.54 5.76
CA PHE A 267 14.73 -8.26 5.14
C PHE A 267 14.14 -7.05 5.88
N GLN A 268 14.29 -7.01 7.21
CA GLN A 268 13.75 -5.90 8.00
C GLN A 268 14.43 -4.57 7.59
N PRO A 269 13.67 -3.50 7.26
CA PRO A 269 14.24 -2.18 7.02
C PRO A 269 14.96 -1.67 8.27
N ASN A 270 15.97 -0.81 8.11
CA ASN A 270 16.77 -0.32 9.24
C ASN A 270 15.90 0.60 10.12
N THR A 271 15.60 0.19 11.36
CA THR A 271 14.46 0.72 12.14
C THR A 271 14.78 1.87 13.11
N ASP A 272 15.77 2.73 12.82
CA ASP A 272 16.03 3.96 13.61
C ASP A 272 14.95 5.07 13.36
N MET A 273 13.72 4.66 13.08
CA MET A 273 12.56 5.54 12.88
C MET A 273 12.07 6.10 14.21
N GLN A 274 11.80 7.41 14.24
CA GLN A 274 11.22 8.08 15.41
C GLN A 274 9.77 7.68 15.71
N PHE A 275 9.13 6.94 14.79
CA PHE A 275 7.76 6.44 14.91
C PHE A 275 7.67 4.97 14.47
N GLY A 276 6.85 4.21 15.20
CA GLY A 276 6.28 2.94 14.75
C GLY A 276 4.93 2.71 15.43
N PRO A 277 4.01 1.92 14.85
CA PRO A 277 2.75 1.55 15.48
C PRO A 277 2.95 0.75 16.78
N GLN A 278 2.13 1.00 17.79
CA GLN A 278 2.12 0.24 19.05
C GLN A 278 1.09 -0.90 19.01
N PRO A 279 1.24 -1.94 19.86
CA PRO A 279 0.26 -3.03 19.91
C PRO A 279 -1.16 -2.53 20.25
N GLY A 280 -2.10 -2.72 19.31
CA GLY A 280 -3.48 -2.25 19.43
C GLY A 280 -3.79 -0.94 18.72
N GLU A 281 -2.78 -0.28 18.12
CA GLU A 281 -2.99 0.79 17.14
C GLU A 281 -3.18 0.18 15.74
N ASN A 282 -4.15 0.71 15.00
CA ASN A 282 -4.25 0.55 13.55
C ASN A 282 -3.76 1.85 12.91
N VAL A 283 -2.95 1.75 11.86
CA VAL A 283 -2.30 2.88 11.21
C VAL A 283 -2.41 2.73 9.70
N VAL A 284 -2.71 3.83 9.01
CA VAL A 284 -2.52 3.96 7.55
C VAL A 284 -1.78 5.27 7.30
N SER A 285 -0.76 5.24 6.46
CA SER A 285 -0.01 6.43 6.05
C SER A 285 0.23 6.39 4.55
N ALA A 286 0.05 7.52 3.89
CA ALA A 286 0.12 7.67 2.45
C ALA A 286 1.03 8.84 2.08
N VAL A 287 1.75 8.72 0.97
CA VAL A 287 2.44 9.83 0.30
C VAL A 287 1.86 9.98 -1.10
N GLU A 288 1.57 11.21 -1.49
CA GLU A 288 1.14 11.62 -2.83
C GLU A 288 2.20 12.58 -3.39
N PHE A 289 2.77 12.26 -4.55
CA PHE A 289 3.77 13.08 -5.22
C PHE A 289 3.09 14.07 -6.16
N ASP A 290 3.47 15.34 -6.09
CA ASP A 290 2.91 16.34 -7.02
C ASP A 290 3.38 16.06 -8.45
N ALA A 291 2.47 16.17 -9.42
CA ALA A 291 2.76 15.90 -10.83
C ALA A 291 3.76 16.90 -11.47
N GLY A 292 4.04 18.04 -10.83
CA GLY A 292 5.14 18.93 -11.17
C GLY A 292 6.51 18.40 -10.72
N GLY A 293 6.53 17.47 -9.77
CA GLY A 293 7.73 16.78 -9.29
C GLY A 293 8.55 17.58 -8.26
N ASP A 294 8.05 18.72 -7.76
CA ASP A 294 8.78 19.58 -6.81
C ASP A 294 8.47 19.24 -5.33
N THR A 295 7.29 18.68 -5.04
CA THR A 295 6.80 18.45 -3.66
C THR A 295 6.06 17.13 -3.52
N PHE A 296 5.88 16.66 -2.28
CA PHE A 296 4.95 15.59 -1.94
C PHE A 296 4.13 15.94 -0.70
N GLU A 297 2.89 15.46 -0.63
CA GLU A 297 2.07 15.50 0.58
C GLU A 297 2.15 14.14 1.28
N SER A 298 2.44 14.14 2.59
CA SER A 298 2.26 12.97 3.44
C SER A 298 1.00 13.11 4.28
N ARG A 299 0.23 12.02 4.35
CA ARG A 299 -0.97 11.87 5.16
C ARG A 299 -0.83 10.66 6.09
N PHE A 300 -1.46 10.75 7.24
CA PHE A 300 -1.39 9.74 8.29
C PHE A 300 -2.69 9.71 9.06
N ALA A 301 -3.21 8.50 9.28
CA ALA A 301 -4.38 8.22 10.09
C ALA A 301 -4.06 7.08 11.07
N LEU A 302 -4.46 7.23 12.33
CA LEU A 302 -4.26 6.24 13.39
C LEU A 302 -5.53 6.13 14.24
N THR A 303 -5.92 4.90 14.60
CA THR A 303 -6.98 4.66 15.60
C THR A 303 -6.59 3.54 16.56
N ALA A 304 -6.97 3.70 17.83
CA ALA A 304 -6.84 2.68 18.87
C ALA A 304 -7.96 2.83 19.90
N THR A 305 -8.24 1.79 20.69
CA THR A 305 -9.28 1.83 21.73
C THR A 305 -9.09 2.93 22.77
N GLU A 306 -7.84 3.31 23.06
CA GLU A 306 -7.47 4.41 23.95
C GLU A 306 -6.02 4.84 23.65
N LEU A 307 -5.81 6.12 23.33
CA LEU A 307 -4.49 6.70 23.11
C LEU A 307 -4.00 7.40 24.37
N SER A 308 -2.85 6.98 24.90
CA SER A 308 -2.24 7.64 26.06
C SER A 308 -1.88 9.09 25.75
N ALA A 309 -2.04 9.98 26.74
CA ALA A 309 -1.69 11.40 26.59
C ALA A 309 -0.23 11.63 26.16
N ASP A 310 0.70 10.76 26.60
CA ASP A 310 2.10 10.79 26.17
C ASP A 310 2.25 10.43 24.67
N ARG A 311 1.48 9.46 24.16
CA ARG A 311 1.46 9.08 22.74
C ARG A 311 0.87 10.18 21.87
N GLN A 312 -0.26 10.75 22.30
CA GLN A 312 -0.92 11.90 21.68
C GLN A 312 0.04 13.10 21.57
N GLU A 313 0.66 13.52 22.67
CA GLU A 313 1.57 14.67 22.68
C GLU A 313 2.87 14.38 21.91
N THR A 314 3.37 13.14 21.91
CA THR A 314 4.54 12.74 21.08
C THR A 314 4.25 12.97 19.60
N ILE A 315 3.17 12.40 19.05
CA ILE A 315 2.81 12.56 17.63
C ILE A 315 2.58 14.05 17.31
N LYS A 316 1.82 14.73 18.18
CA LYS A 316 1.53 16.16 18.06
C LYS A 316 2.74 17.08 18.16
N THR A 317 3.89 16.62 18.65
CA THR A 317 5.13 17.41 18.75
C THR A 317 6.20 17.03 17.73
N SER A 318 6.24 15.78 17.24
CA SER A 318 7.23 15.33 16.25
C SER A 318 6.76 15.38 14.79
N PHE A 319 5.50 15.05 14.50
CA PHE A 319 4.98 14.96 13.13
C PHE A 319 4.88 16.33 12.47
N GLY A 320 5.28 16.45 11.20
CA GLY A 320 5.09 17.67 10.40
C GLY A 320 6.05 18.81 10.72
N THR A 321 7.11 18.55 11.48
CA THR A 321 8.09 19.56 11.93
C THR A 321 9.02 20.04 10.83
N ALA A 322 9.19 19.29 9.74
CA ALA A 322 10.00 19.67 8.57
C ALA A 322 9.16 20.17 7.37
N THR A 323 7.84 20.32 7.54
CA THR A 323 6.94 20.75 6.46
C THR A 323 7.23 22.14 5.91
N ILE A 324 7.02 22.31 4.60
CA ILE A 324 7.10 23.62 3.94
C ILE A 324 5.82 24.44 4.14
N ASP A 325 5.96 25.76 4.02
CA ASP A 325 4.88 26.77 4.11
C ASP A 325 3.95 26.72 5.34
N ASN A 326 4.33 25.97 6.39
CA ASN A 326 3.48 25.64 7.55
C ASN A 326 2.22 24.84 7.15
N SER A 327 2.33 24.00 6.12
CA SER A 327 1.27 23.10 5.62
C SER A 327 0.82 22.03 6.64
N ARG A 328 1.64 21.78 7.68
CA ARG A 328 1.34 20.90 8.81
C ARG A 328 -0.07 21.07 9.39
N SER A 329 -0.86 20.01 9.32
CA SER A 329 -2.04 19.80 10.17
C SER A 329 -1.86 18.57 11.05
N VAL A 330 -2.30 18.62 12.30
CA VAL A 330 -2.36 17.46 13.20
C VAL A 330 -3.60 17.59 14.08
N GLU A 331 -4.56 16.69 13.91
CA GLU A 331 -5.76 16.60 14.73
C GLU A 331 -5.68 15.38 15.65
N VAL A 332 -6.10 15.55 16.92
CA VAL A 332 -5.91 14.54 17.97
C VAL A 332 -7.16 14.46 18.82
N SER A 333 -7.66 13.24 19.00
CA SER A 333 -8.73 12.85 19.91
C SER A 333 -8.26 11.71 20.84
N ASP A 334 -9.16 11.19 21.67
CA ASP A 334 -8.84 10.16 22.67
C ASP A 334 -8.54 8.78 22.05
N ASP A 335 -9.08 8.50 20.87
CA ASP A 335 -9.05 7.21 20.16
C ASP A 335 -8.56 7.31 18.70
N HIS A 336 -8.37 8.52 18.18
CA HIS A 336 -8.02 8.77 16.79
C HIS A 336 -7.09 9.98 16.59
N ILE A 337 -6.16 9.89 15.62
CA ILE A 337 -5.25 10.96 15.18
C ILE A 337 -5.19 11.01 13.65
N THR A 338 -5.29 12.20 13.07
CA THR A 338 -4.86 12.50 11.69
C THR A 338 -3.68 13.46 11.69
N ALA A 339 -2.82 13.34 10.69
CA ALA A 339 -1.80 14.33 10.39
C ALA A 339 -1.60 14.45 8.87
N THR A 340 -1.36 15.67 8.40
CA THR A 340 -0.99 15.97 7.01
C THR A 340 0.14 16.99 6.97
N GLY A 341 0.94 16.95 5.91
CA GLY A 341 2.04 17.89 5.71
C GLY A 341 2.64 17.80 4.31
N THR A 342 2.98 18.94 3.74
CA THR A 342 3.67 19.05 2.45
C THR A 342 5.18 19.21 2.67
N TYR A 343 5.97 18.53 1.85
CA TYR A 343 7.41 18.47 1.89
C TYR A 343 8.00 18.76 0.50
N ASP A 344 9.24 19.22 0.47
CA ASP A 344 10.00 19.45 -0.75
C ASP A 344 10.69 18.14 -1.18
N ILE A 345 10.63 17.77 -2.47
CA ILE A 345 11.21 16.51 -2.94
C ILE A 345 12.74 16.50 -2.86
N GLU A 346 13.39 17.67 -2.88
CA GLU A 346 14.86 17.75 -2.77
C GLU A 346 15.34 17.08 -1.47
N GLN A 347 14.52 17.10 -0.40
CA GLN A 347 14.78 16.45 0.89
C GLN A 347 14.85 14.91 0.81
N LEU A 348 14.36 14.29 -0.27
CA LEU A 348 14.52 12.85 -0.51
C LEU A 348 15.87 12.51 -1.15
N THR A 349 16.57 13.51 -1.70
CA THR A 349 17.81 13.35 -2.48
C THR A 349 19.01 14.06 -1.86
N GLU A 350 18.82 14.82 -0.77
CA GLU A 350 19.89 15.53 -0.09
C GLU A 350 20.86 14.58 0.61
N ASP A 351 21.91 14.27 -0.13
CA ASP A 351 23.06 13.48 0.24
C ASP A 351 23.68 13.95 1.58
N SER A 352 23.51 13.14 2.64
CA SER A 352 24.11 13.36 3.97
C SER A 352 25.66 13.41 3.94
N THR A 353 26.28 13.11 2.79
CA THR A 353 27.74 13.05 2.61
C THR A 353 28.46 14.39 2.45
N LYS A 354 27.79 15.56 2.64
CA LYS A 354 28.51 16.83 2.92
C LYS A 354 29.23 16.87 4.27
N LYS A 355 29.29 15.74 4.97
CA LYS A 355 30.24 15.48 6.07
C LYS A 355 31.52 14.83 5.54
N GLU A 356 32.23 15.52 4.64
CA GLU A 356 33.59 15.13 4.24
C GLU A 356 34.42 14.87 5.52
N LEU A 357 34.96 13.65 5.64
CA LEU A 357 35.90 13.32 6.71
C LEU A 357 37.09 14.26 6.59
N SER A 358 37.18 15.23 7.51
CA SER A 358 38.30 16.18 7.52
C SER A 358 39.64 15.43 7.47
N GLU A 359 40.62 15.99 6.77
CA GLU A 359 41.94 15.39 6.57
C GLU A 359 42.59 14.90 7.89
N ALA A 360 42.30 15.59 9.01
CA ALA A 360 42.72 15.21 10.35
C ALA A 360 42.10 13.89 10.86
N ALA A 361 40.83 13.62 10.57
CA ALA A 361 40.15 12.38 10.94
C ALA A 361 40.58 11.21 10.05
N ALA A 362 40.80 11.45 8.76
CA ALA A 362 41.36 10.46 7.85
C ALA A 362 42.80 10.06 8.23
N ALA A 363 43.61 11.02 8.68
CA ALA A 363 44.99 10.79 9.13
C ALA A 363 45.10 9.97 10.42
N GLU A 364 44.07 9.95 11.28
CA GLU A 364 44.06 9.18 12.53
C GLU A 364 43.73 7.69 12.29
N LEU A 365 43.06 7.36 11.18
CA LEU A 365 42.68 5.99 10.80
C LEU A 365 43.77 5.24 10.01
N VAL A 366 44.81 5.93 9.52
CA VAL A 366 45.91 5.31 8.78
C VAL A 366 47.18 5.28 9.64
N SER A 367 47.45 4.12 10.26
CA SER A 367 48.72 3.88 10.96
C SER A 367 49.91 4.17 10.03
N PRO A 368 50.92 4.97 10.45
CA PRO A 368 52.02 5.39 9.58
C PRO A 368 52.89 4.23 9.07
N GLU A 369 52.81 3.06 9.69
CA GLU A 369 53.49 1.83 9.26
C GLU A 369 52.90 1.23 7.97
N ALA A 370 51.64 1.54 7.63
CA ALA A 370 50.96 1.02 6.44
C ALA A 370 51.51 1.59 5.12
N LEU A 371 52.17 2.76 5.16
CA LEU A 371 52.75 3.42 3.99
C LEU A 371 54.15 2.91 3.62
N THR A 372 54.69 1.90 4.33
CA THR A 372 56.06 1.41 4.16
C THR A 372 56.24 0.27 3.13
N PHE A 373 55.22 -0.04 2.33
CA PHE A 373 55.32 -1.02 1.25
C PHE A 373 56.20 -0.49 0.09
N GLN A 374 57.51 -0.76 0.15
CA GLN A 374 58.38 -0.63 -1.01
C GLN A 374 58.08 -1.75 -2.01
N TYR A 375 57.57 -1.36 -3.18
CA TYR A 375 57.38 -2.27 -4.31
C TYR A 375 58.73 -2.59 -4.96
N GLU A 376 59.14 -3.87 -4.91
CA GLU A 376 60.35 -4.36 -5.57
C GLU A 376 59.97 -5.14 -6.85
N PRO A 377 60.18 -4.57 -8.06
CA PRO A 377 59.74 -5.20 -9.30
C PRO A 377 60.55 -6.45 -9.67
N PRO A 378 59.91 -7.51 -10.22
CA PRO A 378 60.59 -8.76 -10.55
C PRO A 378 61.56 -8.62 -11.73
N VAL A 379 62.78 -9.13 -11.54
CA VAL A 379 63.82 -9.18 -12.59
C VAL A 379 63.56 -10.28 -13.62
N THR A 380 63.36 -9.89 -14.88
CA THR A 380 63.13 -10.82 -16.00
C THR A 380 64.45 -11.42 -16.53
N SER A 381 64.71 -12.69 -16.25
CA SER A 381 65.85 -13.45 -16.79
C SER A 381 65.55 -14.00 -18.19
N SER A 382 65.91 -13.23 -19.23
CA SER A 382 65.78 -13.67 -20.64
C SER A 382 66.91 -14.61 -21.06
N SER A 383 66.63 -15.92 -21.12
CA SER A 383 67.55 -16.92 -21.68
C SER A 383 67.42 -17.00 -23.21
N VAL A 384 68.20 -16.16 -23.92
CA VAL A 384 68.41 -16.33 -25.37
C VAL A 384 69.45 -17.43 -25.61
N ASN A 385 69.01 -18.54 -26.19
CA ASN A 385 69.93 -19.60 -26.62
C ASN A 385 70.59 -19.23 -27.96
N SER A 386 71.87 -19.55 -28.14
CA SER A 386 72.61 -19.41 -29.40
C SER A 386 73.81 -20.34 -29.40
N GLY A 387 73.75 -21.41 -30.20
CA GLY A 387 74.74 -22.49 -30.26
C GLY A 387 74.08 -23.83 -30.54
#